data_AF-A0AAN9W6J4-F1
#
_entry.id   AF-A0AAN9W6J4-F1
#
_cell.length_a   1.000
_cell.length_b   1.000
_cell.length_c   1.000
_cell.angle_alpha   90.00
_cell.angle_beta   90.00
_cell.angle_gamma   90.00
#
_symmetry.space_group_name_H-M   'P 1'
#
loop_
_entity.id
_entity.type
_entity.pdbx_description
1 polymer ?
#
loop_
_entity_poly.entity_id
_entity_poly.type
_entity_poly.pdbx_seq_one_letter_code
_entity_poly.pdbx_strand_id
1 'polypeptide(L)'
;MMISYIMMVIKRQCALLSLTALFLLVLSANMYFVYLIVEEKSPNVVTGKENGGSKPEQYANLVAIKKTVKPATKVKISKVVQHRNATIKAMKNIQQKVTVLPSKYFKTNLMYKKLMQELIDDLKPTADISTTLWSTAEKWVKAREIVPERSSLLGSVLRTLCSTRIVHAENARHGTQLKLLLTLQDNQKAIFKPQWYPRTEMIEGPVYAGKDRHNAEVAAFHLSILLGLRRCPLTVGRKVNLRSEIMPVATDDLFDTFYQEGNNTCLYGVCYYCSPQDPVCAHKNVMEGALIMWLPSGPSYKLKKFRHPWQRTYRVDMAARWETDEKYCARVKASSLYNPKSGPRLLDLIDTAIFDFLIDNGDRHHYEVFENSPASVVLLLDNGKSFGHPYQDHIDILAPLYQCCLMRKSTWERLLLFKGGTALSTSLGALLQHSHITPVLSPPHLQALDRRLQIVFAATEICFEQYSKERVLMNDSSS
;
A
#
# COMPACT_ATOMS: atom_id res chain seq x y z
N MET A 1 -36.36 -53.18 41.14
CA MET A 1 -34.91 -52.91 40.94
C MET A 1 -34.42 -53.24 39.52
N MET A 2 -34.81 -54.37 38.92
CA MET A 2 -34.28 -54.82 37.62
C MET A 2 -34.62 -53.91 36.42
N ILE A 3 -35.83 -53.34 36.37
CA ILE A 3 -36.28 -52.48 35.25
C ILE A 3 -35.51 -51.14 35.20
N SER A 4 -35.19 -50.56 36.36
CA SER A 4 -34.45 -49.29 36.45
C SER A 4 -33.01 -49.43 35.97
N TYR A 5 -32.38 -50.58 36.24
CA TYR A 5 -31.03 -50.90 35.75
C TYR A 5 -30.99 -51.06 34.23
N ILE A 6 -31.97 -51.77 33.66
CA ILE A 6 -32.09 -51.95 32.20
C ILE A 6 -32.29 -50.61 31.49
N MET A 7 -33.16 -49.73 32.01
CA MET A 7 -33.36 -48.39 31.44
C MET A 7 -32.10 -47.51 31.53
N MET A 8 -31.32 -47.64 32.61
CA MET A 8 -30.05 -46.91 32.76
C MET A 8 -29.00 -47.38 31.74
N VAL A 9 -28.91 -48.68 31.49
CA VAL A 9 -27.99 -49.26 30.49
C VAL A 9 -28.38 -48.82 29.08
N ILE A 10 -29.67 -48.84 28.73
CA ILE A 10 -30.18 -48.39 27.42
C ILE A 10 -29.91 -46.90 27.21
N LYS A 11 -30.17 -46.05 28.21
CA LYS A 11 -29.86 -44.60 28.12
C LYS A 11 -28.37 -44.33 27.92
N ARG A 12 -27.51 -45.10 28.58
CA ARG A 12 -26.05 -44.96 28.47
C ARG A 12 -25.53 -45.42 27.10
N GLN A 13 -26.12 -46.49 26.54
CA GLN A 13 -25.83 -46.95 25.17
C GLN A 13 -26.31 -45.95 24.11
N CYS A 14 -27.51 -45.38 24.24
CA CYS A 14 -28.00 -44.33 23.33
C CYS A 14 -27.15 -43.05 23.39
N ALA A 15 -26.70 -42.65 24.59
CA ALA A 15 -25.80 -41.49 24.73
C ALA A 15 -24.42 -41.75 24.11
N LEU A 16 -23.89 -42.97 24.23
CA LEU A 16 -22.63 -43.36 23.59
C LEU A 16 -22.76 -43.40 22.06
N LEU A 17 -23.90 -43.87 21.55
CA LEU A 17 -24.22 -43.85 20.12
C LEU A 17 -24.39 -42.42 19.56
N SER A 18 -24.99 -41.50 20.32
CA SER A 18 -25.12 -40.12 19.88
C SER A 18 -23.79 -39.35 19.90
N LEU A 19 -22.94 -39.59 20.91
CA LEU A 19 -21.60 -38.99 20.96
C LEU A 19 -20.69 -39.52 19.85
N THR A 20 -20.75 -40.82 19.55
CA THR A 20 -19.97 -41.40 18.45
C THR A 20 -20.45 -40.89 17.09
N ALA A 21 -21.75 -40.75 16.88
CA ALA A 21 -22.29 -40.13 15.67
C ALA A 21 -21.86 -38.66 15.53
N LEU A 22 -21.90 -37.88 16.61
CA LEU A 22 -21.45 -36.48 16.60
C LEU A 22 -19.95 -36.36 16.31
N PHE A 23 -19.13 -37.24 16.91
CA PHE A 23 -17.69 -37.29 16.67
C PHE A 23 -17.35 -37.62 15.21
N LEU A 24 -18.05 -38.59 14.60
CA LEU A 24 -17.91 -38.92 13.18
C LEU A 24 -18.34 -37.77 12.26
N LEU A 25 -19.38 -37.02 12.65
CA LEU A 25 -19.85 -35.85 11.90
C LEU A 25 -18.83 -34.70 11.95
N VAL A 26 -18.22 -34.45 13.10
CA VAL A 26 -17.13 -33.46 13.25
C VAL A 26 -15.89 -33.89 12.49
N LEU A 27 -15.50 -35.17 12.54
CA LEU A 27 -14.37 -35.70 11.78
C LEU A 27 -14.58 -35.60 10.26
N SER A 28 -15.78 -35.95 9.77
CA SER A 28 -16.09 -35.85 8.35
C SER A 28 -16.16 -34.39 7.88
N ALA A 29 -16.71 -33.48 8.68
CA ALA A 29 -16.67 -32.04 8.40
C ALA A 29 -15.22 -31.51 8.37
N ASN A 30 -14.38 -31.89 9.34
CA ASN A 30 -12.98 -31.48 9.37
C ASN A 30 -12.18 -32.06 8.20
N MET A 31 -12.40 -33.33 7.83
CA MET A 31 -11.79 -33.94 6.64
C MET A 31 -12.24 -33.26 5.35
N TYR A 32 -13.50 -32.86 5.25
CA TYR A 32 -14.01 -32.09 4.12
C TYR A 32 -13.36 -30.70 4.03
N PHE A 33 -13.19 -30.00 5.15
CA PHE A 33 -12.48 -28.71 5.18
C PHE A 33 -10.99 -28.87 4.83
N VAL A 34 -10.32 -29.92 5.31
CA VAL A 34 -8.94 -30.23 4.91
C VAL A 34 -8.86 -30.54 3.42
N TYR A 35 -9.79 -31.33 2.88
CA TYR A 35 -9.88 -31.61 1.44
C TYR A 35 -10.03 -30.32 0.62
N LEU A 36 -10.95 -29.41 1.00
CA LEU A 36 -11.11 -28.12 0.33
C LEU A 36 -9.85 -27.25 0.38
N ILE A 37 -9.13 -27.25 1.50
CA ILE A 37 -7.86 -26.51 1.65
C ILE A 37 -6.74 -27.12 0.79
N VAL A 38 -6.74 -28.44 0.60
CA VAL A 38 -5.75 -29.15 -0.23
C VAL A 38 -6.08 -28.99 -1.72
N GLU A 39 -7.35 -29.01 -2.11
CA GLU A 39 -7.79 -28.75 -3.50
C GLU A 39 -7.49 -27.30 -3.92
N GLU A 40 -7.65 -26.31 -3.03
CA GLU A 40 -7.23 -24.93 -3.29
C GLU A 40 -5.70 -24.77 -3.50
N LYS A 41 -4.88 -25.74 -3.06
CA LYS A 41 -3.42 -25.68 -3.08
C LYS A 41 -2.75 -26.50 -4.18
N SER A 42 -3.49 -27.22 -5.02
CA SER A 42 -2.91 -28.04 -6.09
C SER A 42 -3.01 -27.35 -7.45
N PRO A 43 -1.92 -26.77 -8.00
CA PRO A 43 -1.91 -26.39 -9.41
C PRO A 43 -1.95 -27.67 -10.25
N ASN A 44 -2.90 -27.76 -11.18
CA ASN A 44 -2.97 -28.84 -12.17
C ASN A 44 -1.66 -28.90 -12.96
N VAL A 45 -0.78 -29.82 -12.57
CA VAL A 45 0.36 -30.26 -13.36
C VAL A 45 -0.18 -31.12 -14.50
N VAL A 46 -0.23 -30.54 -15.70
CA VAL A 46 -0.42 -31.31 -16.92
C VAL A 46 0.86 -32.08 -17.18
N THR A 47 0.81 -33.39 -16.95
CA THR A 47 1.87 -34.35 -17.25
C THR A 47 1.87 -34.64 -18.77
N GLY A 48 2.70 -33.91 -19.51
CA GLY A 48 3.12 -34.30 -20.86
C GLY A 48 4.43 -35.09 -20.78
N LYS A 49 4.35 -36.40 -21.03
CA LYS A 49 5.50 -37.32 -21.07
C LYS A 49 6.56 -36.89 -22.08
N GLU A 50 7.81 -37.08 -21.65
CA GLU A 50 9.04 -37.04 -22.44
C GLU A 50 9.01 -38.02 -23.62
N ASN A 51 9.67 -37.62 -24.72
CA ASN A 51 10.52 -38.50 -25.51
C ASN A 51 11.72 -37.67 -25.99
N GLY A 52 12.91 -38.12 -25.62
CA GLY A 52 14.16 -37.40 -25.81
C GLY A 52 14.78 -37.52 -27.20
N GLY A 53 15.88 -36.80 -27.39
CA GLY A 53 16.82 -37.02 -28.49
C GLY A 53 17.45 -35.75 -29.07
N SER A 54 18.71 -35.53 -28.71
CA SER A 54 19.78 -34.85 -29.50
C SER A 54 19.69 -33.36 -29.88
N LYS A 55 20.65 -32.58 -29.35
CA LYS A 55 21.33 -31.41 -29.98
C LYS A 55 22.18 -31.90 -31.19
N PRO A 56 22.71 -31.06 -32.13
CA PRO A 56 23.15 -29.67 -31.95
C PRO A 56 22.98 -28.66 -33.12
N GLU A 57 23.26 -27.40 -32.80
CA GLU A 57 23.84 -26.31 -33.64
C GLU A 57 23.18 -25.79 -34.95
N GLN A 58 23.20 -24.45 -35.05
CA GLN A 58 23.59 -23.62 -36.21
C GLN A 58 22.61 -22.51 -36.66
N TYR A 59 23.16 -21.29 -36.59
CA TYR A 59 23.13 -20.20 -37.57
C TYR A 59 21.79 -19.67 -38.13
N ALA A 60 21.54 -18.41 -37.75
CA ALA A 60 21.39 -17.24 -38.62
C ALA A 60 20.67 -17.33 -39.98
N ASN A 61 19.84 -16.30 -40.19
CA ASN A 61 19.25 -15.79 -41.43
C ASN A 61 18.00 -16.53 -41.95
N LEU A 62 16.89 -15.79 -42.04
CA LEU A 62 16.34 -15.40 -43.33
C LEU A 62 15.31 -14.27 -43.20
N VAL A 63 15.57 -13.25 -44.00
CA VAL A 63 14.78 -12.06 -44.25
C VAL A 63 13.56 -12.40 -45.13
N ALA A 64 12.44 -11.75 -44.81
CA ALA A 64 11.29 -11.40 -45.67
C ALA A 64 10.60 -12.50 -46.50
N ILE A 65 9.38 -12.87 -46.10
CA ILE A 65 8.31 -13.22 -47.05
C ILE A 65 7.00 -12.51 -46.66
N LYS A 66 6.35 -11.99 -47.70
CA LYS A 66 5.23 -11.06 -47.76
C LYS A 66 3.92 -11.60 -47.16
N LYS A 67 3.13 -10.62 -46.69
CA LYS A 67 1.66 -10.56 -46.56
C LYS A 67 0.87 -11.72 -47.19
N THR A 68 0.13 -12.42 -46.33
CA THR A 68 -1.25 -12.85 -46.63
C THR A 68 -2.07 -12.82 -45.35
N VAL A 69 -2.91 -11.80 -45.22
CA VAL A 69 -3.91 -11.67 -44.15
C VAL A 69 -5.05 -12.62 -44.47
N LYS A 70 -5.28 -13.63 -43.64
CA LYS A 70 -6.55 -14.37 -43.58
C LYS A 70 -7.41 -13.76 -42.46
N PRO A 71 -8.73 -13.60 -42.66
CA PRO A 71 -9.57 -12.94 -41.67
C PRO A 71 -9.66 -13.81 -40.42
N ALA A 72 -9.35 -13.19 -39.27
CA ALA A 72 -9.44 -13.82 -37.97
C ALA A 72 -10.88 -14.30 -37.73
N THR A 73 -11.02 -15.60 -37.54
CA THR A 73 -12.21 -16.26 -37.02
C THR A 73 -12.63 -15.55 -35.74
N LYS A 74 -13.87 -15.04 -35.70
CA LYS A 74 -14.47 -14.43 -34.52
C LYS A 74 -14.41 -15.42 -33.35
N VAL A 75 -13.45 -15.25 -32.46
CA VAL A 75 -13.47 -15.87 -31.14
C VAL A 75 -14.68 -15.29 -30.42
N LYS A 76 -15.68 -16.13 -30.14
CA LYS A 76 -16.81 -15.80 -29.29
C LYS A 76 -16.26 -15.52 -27.89
N ILE A 77 -16.11 -14.24 -27.54
CA ILE A 77 -15.90 -13.79 -26.16
C ILE A 77 -17.24 -13.98 -25.44
N SER A 78 -17.49 -15.17 -24.91
CA SER A 78 -18.69 -15.47 -24.13
C SER A 78 -18.41 -15.44 -22.63
N LYS A 79 -19.09 -14.51 -21.92
CA LYS A 79 -19.56 -14.58 -20.52
C LYS A 79 -18.57 -14.43 -19.34
N VAL A 80 -17.67 -13.43 -19.30
CA VAL A 80 -16.87 -13.15 -18.07
C VAL A 80 -16.67 -11.66 -17.75
N VAL A 81 -17.70 -10.83 -17.92
CA VAL A 81 -17.65 -9.46 -17.37
C VAL A 81 -18.91 -9.25 -16.54
N GLN A 82 -18.85 -9.59 -15.25
CA GLN A 82 -19.76 -8.95 -14.30
C GLN A 82 -19.50 -7.45 -14.40
N HIS A 83 -20.39 -6.74 -15.09
CA HIS A 83 -20.16 -5.38 -15.48
C HIS A 83 -19.92 -4.50 -14.25
N ARG A 84 -18.73 -3.89 -14.17
CA ARG A 84 -18.31 -2.88 -13.18
C ARG A 84 -19.12 -1.58 -13.31
N ASN A 85 -20.44 -1.69 -13.50
CA ASN A 85 -21.32 -0.61 -13.95
C ASN A 85 -21.30 0.58 -13.00
N ALA A 86 -21.30 0.32 -11.68
CA ALA A 86 -21.26 1.39 -10.68
C ALA A 86 -19.96 2.20 -10.76
N THR A 87 -18.81 1.51 -10.76
CA THR A 87 -17.50 2.17 -10.86
C THR A 87 -17.29 2.84 -12.22
N ILE A 88 -17.61 2.19 -13.33
CA ILE A 88 -17.48 2.76 -14.69
C ILE A 88 -18.33 4.03 -14.82
N LYS A 89 -19.58 4.02 -14.34
CA LYS A 89 -20.46 5.19 -14.35
C LYS A 89 -19.89 6.33 -13.51
N ALA A 90 -19.41 6.04 -12.29
CA ALA A 90 -18.79 7.06 -11.43
C ALA A 90 -17.55 7.66 -12.09
N MET A 91 -16.65 6.84 -12.64
CA MET A 91 -15.45 7.29 -13.34
C MET A 91 -15.78 8.19 -14.52
N LYS A 92 -16.75 7.80 -15.36
CA LYS A 92 -17.20 8.61 -16.50
C LYS A 92 -17.74 9.96 -16.05
N ASN A 93 -18.58 9.99 -15.01
CA ASN A 93 -19.15 11.23 -14.47
C ASN A 93 -18.06 12.15 -13.92
N ILE A 94 -17.09 11.59 -13.18
CA ILE A 94 -15.95 12.34 -12.64
C ILE A 94 -15.12 12.94 -13.77
N GLN A 95 -14.77 12.14 -14.79
CA GLN A 95 -14.02 12.62 -15.96
C GLN A 95 -14.76 13.74 -16.69
N GLN A 96 -16.07 13.60 -16.90
CA GLN A 96 -16.89 14.67 -17.46
C GLN A 96 -16.85 15.93 -16.57
N LYS A 97 -16.95 15.77 -15.25
CA LYS A 97 -16.91 16.89 -14.30
C LYS A 97 -15.58 17.64 -14.31
N VAL A 98 -14.45 16.96 -14.54
CA VAL A 98 -13.13 17.63 -14.69
C VAL A 98 -13.17 18.68 -15.80
N THR A 99 -13.83 18.39 -16.94
CA THR A 99 -13.89 19.31 -18.10
C THR A 99 -14.64 20.62 -17.84
N VAL A 100 -15.53 20.62 -16.85
CA VAL A 100 -16.36 21.77 -16.46
C VAL A 100 -16.10 22.20 -15.01
N LEU A 101 -14.91 21.88 -14.49
CA LEU A 101 -14.55 22.18 -13.12
C LEU A 101 -14.56 23.72 -12.89
N PRO A 102 -15.15 24.23 -11.79
CA PRO A 102 -15.24 25.67 -11.56
C PRO A 102 -13.87 26.38 -11.57
N SER A 103 -13.81 27.57 -12.16
CA SER A 103 -12.56 28.35 -12.30
C SER A 103 -11.84 28.62 -10.98
N LYS A 104 -12.55 28.58 -9.84
CA LYS A 104 -12.00 28.73 -8.48
C LYS A 104 -10.89 27.72 -8.15
N TYR A 105 -10.87 26.55 -8.79
CA TYR A 105 -9.88 25.48 -8.60
C TYR A 105 -8.58 25.70 -9.39
N PHE A 106 -8.61 26.55 -10.41
CA PHE A 106 -7.44 26.89 -11.22
C PHE A 106 -6.75 28.19 -10.77
N LYS A 107 -7.32 28.89 -9.78
CA LYS A 107 -6.70 30.07 -9.17
C LYS A 107 -5.78 29.65 -8.03
N THR A 108 -4.48 29.90 -8.17
CA THR A 108 -3.45 29.63 -7.16
C THR A 108 -3.80 30.24 -5.80
N ASN A 109 -3.58 29.47 -4.73
CA ASN A 109 -3.74 29.95 -3.36
C ASN A 109 -2.38 30.27 -2.74
N LEU A 110 -2.02 31.54 -2.58
CA LEU A 110 -0.69 31.91 -2.08
C LEU A 110 -0.40 31.48 -0.63
N MET A 111 -1.43 31.08 0.14
CA MET A 111 -1.25 30.62 1.51
C MET A 111 -0.42 29.34 1.63
N TYR A 112 -0.36 28.50 0.58
CA TYR A 112 0.50 27.31 0.62
C TYR A 112 1.99 27.69 0.76
N LYS A 113 2.41 28.89 0.32
CA LYS A 113 3.82 29.32 0.43
C LYS A 113 4.26 29.47 1.87
N LYS A 114 3.39 29.99 2.75
CA LYS A 114 3.68 30.10 4.20
C LYS A 114 3.84 28.71 4.82
N LEU A 115 2.89 27.81 4.53
CA LEU A 115 2.97 26.40 4.95
C LEU A 115 4.27 25.75 4.45
N MET A 116 4.66 26.00 3.20
CA MET A 116 5.89 25.44 2.64
C MET A 116 7.15 25.93 3.35
N GLN A 117 7.22 27.23 3.67
CA GLN A 117 8.34 27.77 4.42
C GLN A 117 8.49 27.05 5.77
N GLU A 118 7.38 26.93 6.50
CA GLU A 118 7.31 26.22 7.77
C GLU A 118 7.79 24.77 7.61
N LEU A 119 7.24 24.00 6.66
CA LEU A 119 7.59 22.59 6.46
C LEU A 119 9.05 22.39 6.04
N ILE A 120 9.58 23.28 5.19
CA ILE A 120 10.99 23.25 4.79
C ILE A 120 11.90 23.53 6.00
N ASP A 121 11.53 24.48 6.85
CA ASP A 121 12.30 24.79 8.06
C ASP A 121 12.34 23.61 9.04
N ASP A 122 11.26 22.83 9.17
CA ASP A 122 11.25 21.60 9.97
C ASP A 122 12.17 20.50 9.40
N LEU A 123 12.41 20.48 8.08
CA LEU A 123 13.30 19.51 7.45
C LEU A 123 14.79 19.89 7.54
N LYS A 124 15.12 21.11 7.98
CA LYS A 124 16.51 21.51 8.21
C LYS A 124 17.02 20.90 9.52
N PRO A 125 18.11 20.12 9.50
CA PRO A 125 18.70 19.60 10.72
C PRO A 125 19.17 20.73 11.64
N THR A 126 18.75 20.72 12.90
CA THR A 126 19.09 21.70 13.94
C THR A 126 19.97 21.11 15.05
N ALA A 127 20.15 19.79 15.04
CA ALA A 127 20.96 19.05 16.00
C ALA A 127 21.88 18.07 15.26
N ASP A 128 22.97 17.69 15.93
CA ASP A 128 23.89 16.68 15.42
C ASP A 128 23.25 15.29 15.38
N ILE A 129 23.84 14.41 14.58
CA ILE A 129 23.43 13.02 14.48
C ILE A 129 23.62 12.36 15.85
N SER A 130 22.51 11.98 16.48
CA SER A 130 22.51 11.36 17.80
C SER A 130 21.38 10.36 17.93
N THR A 131 21.70 9.15 18.37
CA THR A 131 20.74 8.09 18.65
C THR A 131 19.79 8.42 19.80
N THR A 132 20.12 9.40 20.65
CA THR A 132 19.20 9.90 21.67
C THR A 132 17.89 10.46 21.07
N LEU A 133 17.90 10.85 19.79
CA LEU A 133 16.75 11.35 19.05
C LEU A 133 15.69 10.27 18.76
N TRP A 134 15.99 8.97 18.92
CA TRP A 134 14.97 7.91 18.86
C TRP A 134 13.87 8.14 19.87
N SER A 135 14.24 8.45 21.12
CA SER A 135 13.28 8.75 22.20
C SER A 135 12.40 9.98 21.89
N THR A 136 12.91 10.93 21.12
CA THR A 136 12.14 12.09 20.65
C THR A 136 11.10 11.66 19.63
N ALA A 137 11.50 10.87 18.63
CA ALA A 137 10.61 10.37 17.59
C ALA A 137 9.52 9.44 18.16
N GLU A 138 9.85 8.60 19.13
CA GLU A 138 8.88 7.73 19.80
C GLU A 138 7.75 8.52 20.48
N LYS A 139 8.09 9.64 21.13
CA LYS A 139 7.10 10.52 21.80
C LYS A 139 6.15 11.23 20.83
N TRP A 140 6.46 11.27 19.53
CA TRP A 140 5.56 11.83 18.52
C TRP A 140 4.39 10.92 18.18
N VAL A 141 4.52 9.61 18.45
CA VAL A 141 3.53 8.63 18.06
C VAL A 141 2.31 8.71 18.98
N LYS A 142 1.20 9.18 18.44
CA LYS A 142 -0.10 9.33 19.13
C LYS A 142 -1.20 8.63 18.35
N ALA A 143 -2.39 8.55 18.96
CA ALA A 143 -3.54 7.90 18.34
C ALA A 143 -3.96 8.52 17.00
N ARG A 144 -3.84 9.85 16.82
CA ARG A 144 -4.34 10.58 15.63
C ARG A 144 -3.27 11.08 14.68
N GLU A 145 -2.00 11.03 15.08
CA GLU A 145 -0.85 11.46 14.30
C GLU A 145 0.38 10.66 14.77
N ILE A 146 1.30 10.33 13.86
CA ILE A 146 2.56 9.65 14.21
C ILE A 146 3.79 10.49 13.86
N VAL A 147 3.57 11.68 13.31
CA VAL A 147 4.56 12.73 13.05
C VAL A 147 3.92 14.03 13.53
N PRO A 148 4.62 14.87 14.31
CA PRO A 148 4.01 16.04 14.92
C PRO A 148 3.65 17.09 13.85
N GLU A 149 2.74 18.01 14.18
CA GLU A 149 2.39 19.09 13.27
C GLU A 149 3.60 19.97 12.91
N ARG A 150 4.36 20.34 13.94
CA ARG A 150 5.58 21.13 13.86
C ARG A 150 6.65 20.49 14.72
N SER A 151 7.87 20.41 14.20
CA SER A 151 9.03 20.09 15.03
C SER A 151 10.32 20.54 14.35
N SER A 152 11.07 21.39 15.02
CA SER A 152 12.43 21.78 14.61
C SER A 152 13.43 20.61 14.63
N LEU A 153 13.06 19.47 15.24
CA LEU A 153 13.90 18.27 15.31
C LEU A 153 13.57 17.26 14.21
N LEU A 154 12.56 17.48 13.36
CA LEU A 154 12.19 16.53 12.30
C LEU A 154 13.36 16.28 11.35
N GLY A 155 14.00 17.33 10.83
CA GLY A 155 15.19 17.23 9.98
C GLY A 155 16.35 16.49 10.65
N SER A 156 16.56 16.73 11.95
CA SER A 156 17.60 16.08 12.75
C SER A 156 17.32 14.58 12.93
N VAL A 157 16.07 14.20 13.20
CA VAL A 157 15.63 12.79 13.30
C VAL A 157 15.79 12.07 11.96
N LEU A 158 15.36 12.69 10.85
CA LEU A 158 15.50 12.10 9.51
C LEU A 158 16.99 11.97 9.12
N ARG A 159 17.83 12.96 9.40
CA ARG A 159 19.27 12.90 9.17
C ARG A 159 19.93 11.78 9.99
N THR A 160 19.51 11.64 11.25
CA THR A 160 19.97 10.56 12.13
C THR A 160 19.55 9.20 11.57
N LEU A 161 18.27 9.02 11.20
CA LEU A 161 17.78 7.79 10.55
C LEU A 161 18.59 7.41 9.31
N CYS A 162 18.93 8.38 8.47
CA CYS A 162 19.72 8.14 7.27
C CYS A 162 21.19 7.74 7.56
N SER A 163 21.78 8.24 8.65
CA SER A 163 23.23 8.19 8.88
C SER A 163 23.66 7.18 9.95
N THR A 164 22.76 6.77 10.84
CA THR A 164 23.12 5.86 11.94
C THR A 164 23.60 4.51 11.42
N ARG A 165 24.66 3.99 12.05
CA ARG A 165 25.25 2.69 11.74
C ARG A 165 24.23 1.56 11.86
N ILE A 166 24.25 0.64 10.90
CA ILE A 166 23.49 -0.61 10.95
C ILE A 166 24.33 -1.62 11.76
N VAL A 167 23.72 -2.24 12.76
CA VAL A 167 24.38 -3.20 13.67
C VAL A 167 23.82 -4.62 13.53
N HIS A 168 22.66 -4.78 12.89
CA HIS A 168 22.09 -6.09 12.55
C HIS A 168 21.20 -5.98 11.32
N ALA A 169 21.17 -7.02 10.48
CA ALA A 169 20.31 -7.12 9.31
C ALA A 169 19.72 -8.55 9.19
N GLU A 170 18.41 -8.65 8.93
CA GLU A 170 17.73 -9.93 8.75
C GLU A 170 16.64 -9.83 7.66
N ASN A 171 16.19 -10.98 7.14
CA ASN A 171 15.03 -11.04 6.27
C ASN A 171 13.77 -10.61 7.04
N ALA A 172 13.00 -9.63 6.54
CA ALA A 172 11.75 -9.28 7.21
C ALA A 172 10.68 -10.35 6.90
N ARG A 173 10.43 -11.23 7.88
CA ARG A 173 9.63 -12.47 7.74
C ARG A 173 8.16 -12.31 7.31
N HIS A 174 7.62 -11.09 7.30
CA HIS A 174 6.21 -10.83 6.98
C HIS A 174 6.06 -9.99 5.73
N GLY A 175 5.25 -10.43 4.78
CA GLY A 175 4.98 -9.74 3.52
C GLY A 175 5.34 -10.61 2.32
N THR A 176 5.08 -10.08 1.13
CA THR A 176 5.28 -10.84 -0.12
C THR A 176 6.50 -10.39 -0.93
N GLN A 177 6.97 -9.16 -0.70
CA GLN A 177 8.08 -8.53 -1.42
C GLN A 177 9.36 -8.53 -0.60
N LEU A 178 10.51 -8.43 -1.28
CA LEU A 178 11.82 -8.31 -0.64
C LEU A 178 11.91 -7.05 0.22
N LYS A 179 12.26 -7.23 1.47
CA LYS A 179 12.60 -6.16 2.41
C LYS A 179 13.44 -6.72 3.55
N LEU A 180 14.34 -5.90 4.07
CA LEU A 180 15.20 -6.25 5.18
C LEU A 180 14.69 -5.58 6.45
N LEU A 181 14.76 -6.28 7.57
CA LEU A 181 14.65 -5.65 8.88
C LEU A 181 16.06 -5.32 9.34
N LEU A 182 16.33 -4.02 9.50
CA LEU A 182 17.61 -3.51 9.97
C LEU A 182 17.45 -3.04 11.42
N THR A 183 18.45 -3.34 12.24
CA THR A 183 18.63 -2.72 13.55
C THR A 183 19.76 -1.72 13.46
N LEU A 184 19.45 -0.45 13.74
CA LEU A 184 20.42 0.63 13.84
C LEU A 184 21.01 0.67 15.24
N GLN A 185 22.12 1.38 15.41
CA GLN A 185 22.72 1.64 16.71
C GLN A 185 21.66 2.16 17.72
N ASP A 186 21.79 1.70 18.97
CA ASP A 186 20.83 1.89 20.05
C ASP A 186 19.45 1.25 19.78
N ASN A 187 19.48 0.10 19.11
CA ASN A 187 18.36 -0.83 18.93
C ASN A 187 17.14 -0.29 18.17
N GLN A 188 17.27 0.85 17.48
CA GLN A 188 16.20 1.35 16.64
C GLN A 188 16.02 0.46 15.41
N LYS A 189 14.85 -0.16 15.29
CA LYS A 189 14.50 -0.98 14.12
C LYS A 189 14.03 -0.12 12.95
N ALA A 190 14.28 -0.56 11.73
CA ALA A 190 13.77 0.03 10.51
C ALA A 190 13.62 -1.02 9.41
N ILE A 191 12.64 -0.84 8.52
CA ILE A 191 12.51 -1.63 7.30
C ILE A 191 13.30 -0.96 6.18
N PHE A 192 14.13 -1.73 5.51
CA PHE A 192 14.81 -1.32 4.29
C PHE A 192 14.17 -2.00 3.07
N LYS A 193 13.62 -1.18 2.16
CA LYS A 193 13.10 -1.64 0.86
C LYS A 193 14.11 -1.22 -0.24
N PRO A 194 14.74 -2.16 -0.95
CA PRO A 194 15.77 -1.85 -1.94
C PRO A 194 15.19 -1.26 -3.23
N GLN A 195 16.03 -0.56 -4.00
CA GLN A 195 15.69 -0.07 -5.32
C GLN A 195 15.57 -1.21 -6.34
N TRP A 196 14.35 -1.49 -6.79
CA TRP A 196 14.08 -2.43 -7.89
C TRP A 196 14.16 -1.79 -9.27
N TYR A 197 13.69 -0.54 -9.39
CA TYR A 197 13.47 0.10 -10.69
C TYR A 197 14.18 1.46 -10.80
N PRO A 198 14.54 1.92 -12.01
CA PRO A 198 14.88 3.32 -12.23
C PRO A 198 13.65 4.22 -12.00
N ARG A 199 13.88 5.51 -11.73
CA ARG A 199 12.80 6.50 -11.49
C ARG A 199 11.85 6.69 -12.68
N THR A 200 12.29 6.30 -13.87
CA THR A 200 11.55 6.43 -15.14
C THR A 200 10.75 5.18 -15.50
N GLU A 201 10.87 4.10 -14.73
CA GLU A 201 10.16 2.86 -15.01
C GLU A 201 8.65 3.07 -14.89
N MET A 202 7.92 2.66 -15.94
CA MET A 202 6.46 2.64 -15.95
C MET A 202 6.02 1.21 -15.73
N ILE A 203 5.21 1.00 -14.70
CA ILE A 203 4.73 -0.34 -14.36
C ILE A 203 3.40 -0.59 -15.07
N GLU A 204 3.43 -1.56 -15.96
CA GLU A 204 2.29 -2.00 -16.76
C GLU A 204 1.43 -3.04 -16.03
N GLY A 205 0.20 -3.21 -16.52
CA GLY A 205 -0.76 -4.18 -15.98
C GLY A 205 -1.68 -3.59 -14.91
N PRO A 206 -2.24 -4.43 -14.01
CA PRO A 206 -3.11 -3.96 -12.94
C PRO A 206 -2.40 -2.94 -12.04
N VAL A 207 -3.13 -1.99 -11.47
CA VAL A 207 -2.58 -0.94 -10.57
C VAL A 207 -1.76 -1.46 -9.37
N TYR A 208 -1.92 -2.72 -8.99
CA TYR A 208 -1.18 -3.39 -7.90
C TYR A 208 0.00 -4.26 -8.40
N ALA A 209 0.34 -4.16 -9.69
CA ALA A 209 1.44 -4.90 -10.32
C ALA A 209 2.81 -4.35 -9.93
N GLY A 210 3.84 -5.10 -10.30
CA GLY A 210 5.24 -4.77 -10.03
C GLY A 210 5.67 -5.05 -8.59
N LYS A 211 6.93 -4.68 -8.32
CA LYS A 211 7.57 -4.76 -7.00
C LYS A 211 7.39 -3.43 -6.26
N ASP A 212 7.64 -3.43 -4.95
CA ASP A 212 7.65 -2.20 -4.17
C ASP A 212 8.74 -1.25 -4.68
N ARG A 213 8.35 -0.01 -4.97
CA ARG A 213 9.24 1.11 -5.29
C ARG A 213 9.67 1.81 -4.03
N HIS A 214 10.96 1.76 -3.71
CA HIS A 214 11.51 2.42 -2.52
C HIS A 214 11.29 3.94 -2.55
N ASN A 215 11.46 4.57 -3.71
CA ASN A 215 11.27 6.01 -3.88
C ASN A 215 9.79 6.42 -3.70
N ALA A 216 8.85 5.50 -3.93
CA ALA A 216 7.42 5.73 -3.66
C ALA A 216 7.14 5.83 -2.15
N GLU A 217 7.79 5.02 -1.30
CA GLU A 217 7.66 5.13 0.17
C GLU A 217 8.16 6.48 0.68
N VAL A 218 9.31 6.94 0.17
CA VAL A 218 9.87 8.26 0.51
C VAL A 218 8.90 9.38 0.08
N ALA A 219 8.39 9.31 -1.15
CA ALA A 219 7.44 10.31 -1.65
C ALA A 219 6.12 10.31 -0.86
N ALA A 220 5.59 9.14 -0.51
CA ALA A 220 4.39 8.97 0.28
C ALA A 220 4.52 9.62 1.68
N PHE A 221 5.67 9.44 2.34
CA PHE A 221 5.96 10.08 3.63
C PHE A 221 5.90 11.61 3.53
N HIS A 222 6.63 12.21 2.58
CA HIS A 222 6.63 13.66 2.40
C HIS A 222 5.26 14.20 1.98
N LEU A 223 4.51 13.48 1.14
CA LEU A 223 3.16 13.86 0.77
C LEU A 223 2.20 13.79 1.97
N SER A 224 2.34 12.80 2.85
CA SER A 224 1.54 12.69 4.08
C SER A 224 1.75 13.89 5.01
N ILE A 225 2.98 14.42 5.11
CA ILE A 225 3.27 15.68 5.83
C ILE A 225 2.67 16.88 5.10
N LEU A 226 2.86 16.95 3.78
CA LEU A 226 2.37 18.05 2.95
C LEU A 226 0.84 18.19 3.03
N LEU A 227 0.12 17.08 3.02
CA LEU A 227 -1.35 17.03 3.18
C LEU A 227 -1.80 17.06 4.64
N GLY A 228 -0.90 17.25 5.61
CA GLY A 228 -1.25 17.34 7.03
C GLY A 228 -1.87 16.05 7.60
N LEU A 229 -1.74 14.92 6.91
CA LEU A 229 -2.29 13.64 7.35
C LEU A 229 -1.46 13.06 8.50
N ARG A 230 -0.12 13.09 8.36
CA ARG A 230 0.85 12.72 9.41
C ARG A 230 0.64 11.30 9.96
N ARG A 231 0.23 10.39 9.08
CA ARG A 231 -0.11 8.98 9.36
C ARG A 231 0.90 7.99 8.76
N CYS A 232 1.92 8.48 8.07
CA CYS A 232 2.99 7.69 7.47
C CYS A 232 4.22 7.67 8.40
N PRO A 233 4.83 6.50 8.66
CA PRO A 233 6.06 6.41 9.46
C PRO A 233 7.19 7.23 8.84
N LEU A 234 8.11 7.68 9.70
CA LEU A 234 9.30 8.40 9.28
C LEU A 234 10.07 7.56 8.26
N THR A 235 10.28 8.12 7.06
CA THR A 235 10.89 7.40 5.93
C THR A 235 11.94 8.26 5.27
N VAL A 236 13.13 7.71 5.04
CA VAL A 236 14.23 8.38 4.34
C VAL A 236 14.75 7.52 3.20
N GLY A 237 15.26 8.15 2.15
CA GLY A 237 16.12 7.45 1.20
C GLY A 237 17.53 7.29 1.78
N ARG A 238 18.11 6.10 1.66
CA ARG A 238 19.47 5.80 2.10
C ARG A 238 20.20 4.97 1.03
N LYS A 239 21.48 5.29 0.81
CA LYS A 239 22.41 4.44 0.05
C LYS A 239 23.24 3.65 1.05
N VAL A 240 23.25 2.33 0.92
CA VAL A 240 23.97 1.40 1.81
C VAL A 240 25.01 0.63 1.00
N ASN A 241 26.22 0.49 1.54
CA ASN A 241 27.20 -0.42 0.98
C ASN A 241 26.94 -1.84 1.50
N LEU A 242 26.47 -2.73 0.63
CA LEU A 242 26.10 -4.10 1.00
C LEU A 242 27.25 -4.86 1.67
N ARG A 243 28.47 -4.73 1.14
CA ARG A 243 29.64 -5.46 1.64
C ARG A 243 30.14 -4.96 2.99
N SER A 244 30.05 -3.67 3.26
CA SER A 244 30.62 -3.09 4.49
C SER A 244 29.58 -2.77 5.57
N GLU A 245 28.31 -2.57 5.20
CA GLU A 245 27.25 -2.17 6.14
C GLU A 245 26.18 -3.25 6.38
N ILE A 246 25.97 -4.19 5.44
CA ILE A 246 24.89 -5.19 5.55
C ILE A 246 25.44 -6.59 5.80
N MET A 247 26.23 -7.14 4.87
CA MET A 247 26.75 -8.51 4.94
C MET A 247 27.48 -8.84 6.26
N PRO A 248 28.31 -7.95 6.85
CA PRO A 248 29.01 -8.27 8.10
C PRO A 248 28.10 -8.37 9.34
N VAL A 249 26.87 -7.89 9.25
CA VAL A 249 25.89 -7.87 10.35
C VAL A 249 24.60 -8.63 9.99
N ALA A 250 24.61 -9.36 8.87
CA ALA A 250 23.49 -10.14 8.38
C ALA A 250 23.35 -11.45 9.18
N THR A 251 22.12 -11.92 9.34
CA THR A 251 21.85 -13.31 9.74
C THR A 251 22.29 -14.28 8.64
N ASP A 252 22.62 -15.52 9.00
CA ASP A 252 23.09 -16.54 8.06
C ASP A 252 22.12 -16.73 6.88
N ASP A 253 20.82 -16.81 7.16
CA ASP A 253 19.77 -16.98 6.14
C ASP A 253 19.63 -15.79 5.18
N LEU A 254 20.03 -14.59 5.58
CA LEU A 254 20.12 -13.43 4.71
C LEU A 254 21.46 -13.42 3.97
N PHE A 255 22.56 -13.70 4.67
CA PHE A 255 23.91 -13.73 4.12
C PHE A 255 24.03 -14.72 2.95
N ASP A 256 23.42 -15.90 3.08
CA ASP A 256 23.41 -16.94 2.05
C ASP A 256 22.70 -16.52 0.75
N THR A 257 21.94 -15.42 0.78
CA THR A 257 21.25 -14.91 -0.42
C THR A 257 22.09 -13.92 -1.24
N PHE A 258 23.25 -13.51 -0.74
CA PHE A 258 24.14 -12.61 -1.47
C PHE A 258 25.02 -13.38 -2.45
N TYR A 259 25.23 -12.79 -3.62
CA TYR A 259 26.22 -13.28 -4.58
C TYR A 259 26.76 -12.14 -5.45
N GLN A 260 27.86 -12.44 -6.14
CA GLN A 260 28.50 -11.50 -7.05
C GLN A 260 28.01 -11.76 -8.48
N GLU A 261 27.48 -10.73 -9.15
CA GLU A 261 27.14 -10.77 -10.57
C GLU A 261 27.97 -9.72 -11.33
N GLY A 262 29.01 -10.18 -12.02
CA GLY A 262 30.02 -9.30 -12.60
C GLY A 262 30.67 -8.43 -11.52
N ASN A 263 30.55 -7.11 -11.64
CA ASN A 263 31.08 -6.15 -10.66
C ASN A 263 30.06 -5.76 -9.57
N ASN A 264 28.82 -6.25 -9.63
CA ASN A 264 27.75 -5.88 -8.72
C ASN A 264 27.53 -6.94 -7.63
N THR A 265 27.24 -6.49 -6.42
CA THR A 265 26.74 -7.33 -5.33
C THR A 265 25.23 -7.39 -5.42
N CYS A 266 24.67 -8.60 -5.50
CA CYS A 266 23.23 -8.84 -5.61
C CYS A 266 22.73 -9.60 -4.39
N LEU A 267 21.44 -9.46 -4.10
CA LEU A 267 20.72 -10.26 -3.11
C LEU A 267 19.31 -10.57 -3.61
N TYR A 268 18.79 -11.75 -3.27
CA TYR A 268 17.39 -12.10 -3.51
C TYR A 268 16.56 -12.16 -2.22
N GLY A 269 17.20 -12.32 -1.05
CA GLY A 269 16.54 -12.43 0.25
C GLY A 269 15.53 -13.58 0.37
N VAL A 270 14.79 -13.61 1.47
CA VAL A 270 13.79 -14.65 1.76
C VAL A 270 12.41 -14.03 1.98
N CYS A 271 11.50 -14.25 1.04
CA CYS A 271 10.12 -13.78 1.06
C CYS A 271 9.24 -14.60 0.09
N TYR A 272 7.92 -14.38 0.07
CA TYR A 272 6.99 -15.16 -0.76
C TYR A 272 7.29 -15.10 -2.27
N TYR A 273 7.72 -13.95 -2.80
CA TYR A 273 8.09 -13.78 -4.22
C TYR A 273 9.60 -13.63 -4.46
N CYS A 274 10.43 -13.95 -3.47
CA CYS A 274 11.88 -13.85 -3.58
C CYS A 274 12.43 -15.12 -4.25
N SER A 275 13.33 -14.96 -5.20
CA SER A 275 13.95 -16.06 -5.91
C SER A 275 15.36 -15.68 -6.39
N PRO A 276 16.33 -16.61 -6.41
CA PRO A 276 17.63 -16.38 -7.03
C PRO A 276 17.56 -15.97 -8.51
N GLN A 277 16.44 -16.25 -9.21
CA GLN A 277 16.24 -15.82 -10.59
C GLN A 277 15.76 -14.37 -10.74
N ASP A 278 15.39 -13.72 -9.64
CA ASP A 278 14.87 -12.34 -9.61
C ASP A 278 15.51 -11.55 -8.46
N PRO A 279 16.84 -11.35 -8.50
CA PRO A 279 17.59 -10.61 -7.49
C PRO A 279 17.40 -9.10 -7.64
N VAL A 280 17.81 -8.36 -6.61
CA VAL A 280 18.12 -6.93 -6.72
C VAL A 280 19.63 -6.73 -6.63
N CYS A 281 20.21 -5.95 -7.54
CA CYS A 281 21.65 -5.75 -7.65
C CYS A 281 22.04 -4.30 -7.32
N ALA A 282 23.06 -4.15 -6.48
CA ALA A 282 23.68 -2.85 -6.20
C ALA A 282 24.49 -2.35 -7.40
N HIS A 283 24.73 -1.04 -7.48
CA HIS A 283 25.76 -0.52 -8.37
C HIS A 283 27.13 -0.69 -7.68
N LYS A 284 27.94 -1.61 -8.18
CA LYS A 284 29.11 -2.16 -7.47
C LYS A 284 28.66 -2.76 -6.13
N ASN A 285 28.91 -2.05 -5.03
CA ASN A 285 28.50 -2.49 -3.69
C ASN A 285 27.42 -1.58 -3.08
N VAL A 286 27.04 -0.48 -3.75
CA VAL A 286 26.13 0.52 -3.18
C VAL A 286 24.71 0.31 -3.68
N MET A 287 23.80 0.03 -2.74
CA MET A 287 22.38 -0.14 -2.99
C MET A 287 21.61 1.06 -2.44
N GLU A 288 20.79 1.67 -3.28
CA GLU A 288 19.81 2.64 -2.81
C GLU A 288 18.56 1.94 -2.30
N GLY A 289 17.91 2.52 -1.29
CA GLY A 289 16.63 2.03 -0.79
C GLY A 289 15.93 3.04 0.11
N ALA A 290 14.74 2.67 0.57
CA ALA A 290 13.97 3.42 1.53
C ALA A 290 14.12 2.77 2.90
N LEU A 291 14.49 3.57 3.89
CA LEU A 291 14.59 3.18 5.28
C LEU A 291 13.41 3.77 6.04
N ILE A 292 12.51 2.91 6.50
CA ILE A 292 11.25 3.24 7.16
C ILE A 292 11.41 2.91 8.64
N MET A 293 11.38 3.92 9.50
CA MET A 293 11.54 3.74 10.94
C MET A 293 10.41 2.87 11.49
N TRP A 294 10.77 1.85 12.27
CA TRP A 294 9.80 1.01 12.94
C TRP A 294 9.03 1.82 13.98
N LEU A 295 7.72 1.57 14.10
CA LEU A 295 6.93 2.20 15.15
C LEU A 295 7.42 1.74 16.54
N PRO A 296 7.23 2.56 17.59
CA PRO A 296 7.73 2.23 18.92
C PRO A 296 7.22 0.87 19.39
N SER A 297 8.03 0.17 20.15
CA SER A 297 7.63 -1.11 20.74
C SER A 297 6.82 -0.87 22.01
N GLY A 298 5.79 -1.68 22.24
CA GLY A 298 5.02 -1.64 23.48
C GLY A 298 3.53 -1.92 23.28
N PRO A 299 2.78 -2.19 24.37
CA PRO A 299 1.37 -2.56 24.28
C PRO A 299 0.51 -1.49 23.58
N SER A 300 0.80 -0.21 23.79
CA SER A 300 0.04 0.92 23.20
C SER A 300 0.20 1.03 21.68
N TYR A 301 1.27 0.48 21.11
CA TYR A 301 1.60 0.58 19.68
C TYR A 301 1.36 -0.71 18.90
N LYS A 302 0.81 -1.74 19.57
CA LYS A 302 0.42 -3.00 18.91
C LYS A 302 -0.59 -2.70 17.80
N LEU A 303 -0.26 -3.13 16.59
CA LEU A 303 -1.12 -2.90 15.42
C LEU A 303 -2.21 -3.96 15.31
N LYS A 304 -3.43 -3.52 15.00
CA LYS A 304 -4.54 -4.38 14.58
C LYS A 304 -4.80 -4.17 13.10
N LYS A 305 -4.77 -5.27 12.36
CA LYS A 305 -5.00 -5.31 10.92
C LYS A 305 -6.48 -5.57 10.62
N PHE A 306 -7.03 -4.82 9.68
CA PHE A 306 -8.40 -4.95 9.20
C PHE A 306 -8.43 -5.14 7.69
N ARG A 307 -9.37 -5.96 7.20
CA ARG A 307 -9.66 -6.05 5.77
C ARG A 307 -10.29 -4.73 5.30
N HIS A 308 -9.76 -4.18 4.22
CA HIS A 308 -10.30 -2.94 3.65
C HIS A 308 -11.68 -3.21 3.00
N PRO A 309 -12.74 -2.42 3.27
CA PRO A 309 -14.05 -2.68 2.65
C PRO A 309 -14.00 -2.58 1.12
N TRP A 310 -13.22 -1.65 0.59
CA TRP A 310 -12.98 -1.50 -0.86
C TRP A 310 -11.79 -2.32 -1.37
N GLN A 311 -11.47 -3.45 -0.75
CA GLN A 311 -10.43 -4.35 -1.25
C GLN A 311 -10.81 -4.89 -2.64
N ARG A 312 -9.84 -4.93 -3.55
CA ARG A 312 -9.94 -5.59 -4.86
C ARG A 312 -10.04 -7.12 -4.73
N THR A 313 -10.53 -7.80 -5.76
CA THR A 313 -10.54 -9.27 -5.80
C THR A 313 -9.18 -9.88 -6.13
N TYR A 314 -8.28 -9.10 -6.72
CA TYR A 314 -7.00 -9.57 -7.28
C TYR A 314 -7.16 -10.64 -8.38
N ARG A 315 -8.35 -10.72 -8.98
CA ARG A 315 -8.70 -11.66 -10.04
C ARG A 315 -9.26 -10.88 -11.23
N VAL A 316 -8.75 -11.17 -12.42
CA VAL A 316 -9.07 -10.42 -13.65
C VAL A 316 -10.55 -10.59 -14.05
N ASP A 317 -11.11 -11.76 -13.76
CA ASP A 317 -12.44 -12.23 -14.12
C ASP A 317 -13.51 -12.01 -13.04
N MET A 318 -13.14 -11.44 -11.89
CA MET A 318 -14.03 -11.27 -10.75
C MET A 318 -14.07 -9.80 -10.32
N ALA A 319 -15.22 -9.16 -10.46
CA ALA A 319 -15.42 -7.82 -9.92
C ALA A 319 -15.71 -7.88 -8.41
N ALA A 320 -15.13 -6.97 -7.63
CA ALA A 320 -15.52 -6.80 -6.24
C ALA A 320 -16.93 -6.21 -6.15
N ARG A 321 -17.62 -6.45 -5.04
CA ARG A 321 -18.98 -5.94 -4.83
C ARG A 321 -19.07 -4.41 -4.92
N TRP A 322 -18.05 -3.70 -4.44
CA TRP A 322 -18.00 -2.24 -4.52
C TRP A 322 -17.86 -1.73 -5.96
N GLU A 323 -17.44 -2.57 -6.91
CA GLU A 323 -17.32 -2.20 -8.33
C GLU A 323 -18.67 -2.24 -9.07
N THR A 324 -19.65 -2.97 -8.51
CA THR A 324 -20.94 -3.26 -9.15
C THR A 324 -22.14 -2.68 -8.42
N ASP A 325 -22.07 -2.53 -7.08
CA ASP A 325 -23.18 -2.02 -6.25
C ASP A 325 -23.08 -0.50 -6.03
N GLU A 326 -23.96 0.28 -6.67
CA GLU A 326 -24.03 1.74 -6.50
C GLU A 326 -24.33 2.17 -5.05
N LYS A 327 -24.91 1.28 -4.23
CA LYS A 327 -25.26 1.54 -2.82
C LYS A 327 -24.27 0.88 -1.86
N TYR A 328 -23.08 0.47 -2.32
CA TYR A 328 -22.12 -0.26 -1.51
C TYR A 328 -21.76 0.46 -0.19
N CYS A 329 -21.49 1.77 -0.23
CA CYS A 329 -21.14 2.51 0.99
C CYS A 329 -22.26 2.51 2.05
N ALA A 330 -23.54 2.45 1.67
CA ALA A 330 -24.63 2.33 2.64
C ALA A 330 -24.53 1.02 3.46
N ARG A 331 -24.06 -0.07 2.82
CA ARG A 331 -23.79 -1.34 3.51
C ARG A 331 -22.58 -1.26 4.42
N VAL A 332 -21.53 -0.55 3.98
CA VAL A 332 -20.34 -0.31 4.81
C VAL A 332 -20.74 0.47 6.08
N LYS A 333 -21.51 1.56 5.91
CA LYS A 333 -22.03 2.40 7.02
C LYS A 333 -22.98 1.66 7.98
N ALA A 334 -23.52 0.50 7.59
CA ALA A 334 -24.36 -0.31 8.48
C ALA A 334 -23.57 -1.00 9.59
N SER A 335 -22.25 -1.19 9.41
CA SER A 335 -21.36 -1.60 10.49
C SER A 335 -21.06 -0.42 11.41
N SER A 336 -21.16 -0.61 12.73
CA SER A 336 -20.80 0.42 13.72
C SER A 336 -19.35 0.91 13.58
N LEU A 337 -18.45 0.05 13.10
CA LEU A 337 -17.06 0.42 12.85
C LEU A 337 -16.90 1.51 11.79
N TYR A 338 -17.80 1.57 10.81
CA TYR A 338 -17.72 2.52 9.69
C TYR A 338 -18.90 3.50 9.67
N ASN A 339 -19.73 3.49 10.70
CA ASN A 339 -20.78 4.49 10.84
C ASN A 339 -20.13 5.83 11.24
N PRO A 340 -20.28 6.90 10.45
CA PRO A 340 -19.66 8.19 10.75
C PRO A 340 -20.18 8.84 12.05
N LYS A 341 -21.29 8.36 12.61
CA LYS A 341 -21.81 8.78 13.92
C LYS A 341 -21.14 8.06 15.09
N SER A 342 -20.43 6.96 14.83
CA SER A 342 -19.84 6.08 15.85
C SER A 342 -18.33 6.25 16.00
N GLY A 343 -17.66 6.89 15.03
CA GLY A 343 -16.23 7.12 15.08
C GLY A 343 -15.63 7.62 13.76
N PRO A 344 -14.33 7.94 13.75
CA PRO A 344 -13.67 8.59 12.62
C PRO A 344 -13.28 7.63 11.49
N ARG A 345 -13.43 6.31 11.68
CA ARG A 345 -12.83 5.29 10.81
C ARG A 345 -13.21 5.43 9.34
N LEU A 346 -14.47 5.72 9.03
CA LEU A 346 -14.89 5.90 7.63
C LEU A 346 -14.23 7.13 6.99
N LEU A 347 -14.15 8.25 7.73
CA LEU A 347 -13.46 9.45 7.26
C LEU A 347 -11.96 9.20 7.09
N ASP A 348 -11.35 8.38 7.96
CA ASP A 348 -9.95 7.99 7.83
C ASP A 348 -9.70 7.15 6.56
N LEU A 349 -10.63 6.26 6.19
CA LEU A 349 -10.56 5.51 4.92
C LEU A 349 -10.75 6.41 3.70
N ILE A 350 -11.58 7.46 3.80
CA ILE A 350 -11.76 8.42 2.70
C ILE A 350 -10.52 9.30 2.52
N ASP A 351 -9.94 9.82 3.60
CA ASP A 351 -8.65 10.53 3.54
C ASP A 351 -7.56 9.65 2.93
N THR A 352 -7.53 8.37 3.34
CA THR A 352 -6.59 7.37 2.82
C THR A 352 -6.81 7.12 1.33
N ALA A 353 -8.06 7.03 0.87
CA ALA A 353 -8.38 6.86 -0.55
C ALA A 353 -7.98 8.07 -1.40
N ILE A 354 -8.13 9.29 -0.87
CA ILE A 354 -7.65 10.50 -1.53
C ILE A 354 -6.12 10.47 -1.63
N PHE A 355 -5.44 10.13 -0.53
CA PHE A 355 -3.98 9.98 -0.51
C PHE A 355 -3.49 8.92 -1.50
N ASP A 356 -4.07 7.73 -1.44
CA ASP A 356 -3.76 6.61 -2.34
C ASP A 356 -4.00 6.97 -3.79
N PHE A 357 -5.09 7.69 -4.10
CA PHE A 357 -5.36 8.09 -5.47
C PHE A 357 -4.31 9.09 -5.99
N LEU A 358 -3.88 10.05 -5.17
CA LEU A 358 -2.84 11.01 -5.56
C LEU A 358 -1.53 10.29 -5.92
N ILE A 359 -1.14 9.29 -5.12
CA ILE A 359 0.05 8.48 -5.38
C ILE A 359 -0.20 7.30 -6.32
N ASP A 360 -1.44 7.04 -6.71
CA ASP A 360 -1.88 5.88 -7.51
C ASP A 360 -1.55 4.53 -6.88
N ASN A 361 -1.79 4.40 -5.57
CA ASN A 361 -1.70 3.14 -4.82
C ASN A 361 -3.01 2.36 -4.90
N GLY A 362 -3.06 1.35 -5.77
CA GLY A 362 -4.24 0.49 -5.89
C GLY A 362 -4.19 -0.78 -5.03
N ASP A 363 -3.20 -0.92 -4.15
CA ASP A 363 -2.94 -2.15 -3.38
C ASP A 363 -3.30 -2.04 -1.90
N ARG A 364 -4.14 -1.09 -1.49
CA ARG A 364 -4.57 -0.98 -0.08
C ARG A 364 -5.67 -2.00 0.28
N HIS A 365 -5.27 -3.26 0.38
CA HIS A 365 -6.19 -4.36 0.69
C HIS A 365 -6.47 -4.58 2.18
N HIS A 366 -5.57 -4.10 3.03
CA HIS A 366 -5.77 -4.01 4.46
C HIS A 366 -5.41 -2.62 4.93
N TYR A 367 -5.79 -2.33 6.17
CA TYR A 367 -5.33 -1.16 6.87
C TYR A 367 -5.07 -1.50 8.34
N GLU A 368 -4.18 -0.74 8.96
CA GLU A 368 -3.73 -0.95 10.33
C GLU A 368 -4.08 0.27 11.19
N VAL A 369 -4.35 -0.01 12.46
CA VAL A 369 -4.58 0.96 13.54
C VAL A 369 -3.91 0.46 14.81
N PHE A 370 -3.67 1.32 15.79
CA PHE A 370 -3.29 0.91 17.14
C PHE A 370 -4.45 0.18 17.81
N GLU A 371 -4.24 -1.08 18.17
CA GLU A 371 -5.25 -1.99 18.72
C GLU A 371 -5.89 -1.43 20.00
N ASN A 372 -5.06 -0.86 20.87
CA ASN A 372 -5.44 -0.43 22.20
C ASN A 372 -5.83 1.06 22.27
N SER A 373 -6.16 1.67 21.13
CA SER A 373 -6.62 3.06 21.07
C SER A 373 -7.89 3.19 20.22
N PRO A 374 -9.07 3.42 20.84
CA PRO A 374 -10.33 3.60 20.11
C PRO A 374 -10.30 4.76 19.11
N ALA A 375 -9.57 5.82 19.44
CA ALA A 375 -9.38 6.97 18.58
C ALA A 375 -8.38 6.72 17.42
N SER A 376 -7.73 5.55 17.38
CA SER A 376 -6.62 5.32 16.45
C SER A 376 -7.00 5.59 15.00
N VAL A 377 -6.16 6.40 14.37
CA VAL A 377 -6.21 6.70 12.95
C VAL A 377 -5.72 5.53 12.11
N VAL A 378 -6.26 5.42 10.89
CA VAL A 378 -5.72 4.53 9.87
C VAL A 378 -4.30 4.98 9.51
N LEU A 379 -3.33 4.08 9.69
CA LEU A 379 -1.93 4.33 9.36
C LEU A 379 -1.71 4.15 7.85
N LEU A 380 -0.87 5.01 7.27
CA LEU A 380 -0.49 4.98 5.85
C LEU A 380 0.77 4.12 5.67
N LEU A 381 0.61 2.81 5.91
CA LEU A 381 1.67 1.81 5.75
C LEU A 381 1.68 1.25 4.32
N ASP A 382 2.82 0.68 3.91
CA ASP A 382 3.04 -0.03 2.64
C ASP A 382 2.61 0.77 1.40
N ASN A 383 3.33 1.86 1.12
CA ASN A 383 3.09 2.72 -0.05
C ASN A 383 4.02 2.40 -1.23
N GLY A 384 4.77 1.29 -1.16
CA GLY A 384 5.72 0.88 -2.19
C GLY A 384 5.09 0.60 -3.57
N LYS A 385 3.82 0.20 -3.64
CA LYS A 385 3.11 -0.01 -4.91
C LYS A 385 2.48 1.26 -5.49
N SER A 386 3.03 2.42 -5.15
CA SER A 386 2.58 3.71 -5.65
C SER A 386 3.49 4.24 -6.75
N PHE A 387 3.08 5.33 -7.37
CA PHE A 387 3.78 5.99 -8.48
C PHE A 387 4.05 5.02 -9.64
N GLY A 388 3.03 4.19 -9.91
CA GLY A 388 2.86 3.23 -11.00
C GLY A 388 3.29 3.70 -12.37
N HIS A 389 2.50 4.66 -12.81
CA HIS A 389 2.45 5.10 -14.19
C HIS A 389 2.03 6.58 -14.18
N PRO A 390 2.83 7.52 -14.69
CA PRO A 390 2.54 8.95 -14.56
C PRO A 390 1.42 9.44 -15.49
N TYR A 391 1.04 8.64 -16.50
CA TYR A 391 0.02 8.99 -17.49
C TYR A 391 -1.29 8.20 -17.35
N GLN A 392 -1.45 7.44 -16.26
CA GLN A 392 -2.69 6.71 -15.95
C GLN A 392 -3.18 7.14 -14.56
N ASP A 393 -4.50 7.26 -14.42
CA ASP A 393 -5.15 7.65 -13.16
C ASP A 393 -6.24 6.62 -12.83
N HIS A 394 -6.02 5.80 -11.81
CA HIS A 394 -6.98 4.77 -11.40
C HIS A 394 -8.06 5.37 -10.49
N ILE A 395 -9.05 6.03 -11.11
CA ILE A 395 -10.13 6.76 -10.42
C ILE A 395 -10.93 5.86 -9.47
N ASP A 396 -10.97 4.55 -9.71
CA ASP A 396 -11.64 3.59 -8.84
C ASP A 396 -11.03 3.50 -7.43
N ILE A 397 -9.79 3.97 -7.22
CA ILE A 397 -9.21 4.17 -5.89
C ILE A 397 -10.04 5.17 -5.06
N LEU A 398 -10.69 6.15 -5.70
CA LEU A 398 -11.59 7.12 -5.04
C LEU A 398 -12.97 6.56 -4.68
N ALA A 399 -13.21 5.25 -4.83
CA ALA A 399 -14.51 4.63 -4.49
C ALA A 399 -15.06 5.01 -3.11
N PRO A 400 -14.26 5.04 -2.03
CA PRO A 400 -14.76 5.52 -0.74
C PRO A 400 -15.31 6.94 -0.80
N LEU A 401 -14.66 7.86 -1.53
CA LEU A 401 -15.11 9.25 -1.66
C LEU A 401 -16.41 9.34 -2.48
N TYR A 402 -16.41 8.84 -3.72
CA TYR A 402 -17.55 9.04 -4.62
C TYR A 402 -18.78 8.19 -4.25
N GLN A 403 -18.62 7.10 -3.49
CA GLN A 403 -19.76 6.31 -3.01
C GLN A 403 -20.32 6.79 -1.68
N CYS A 404 -19.46 7.30 -0.79
CA CYS A 404 -19.91 7.72 0.53
C CYS A 404 -20.33 9.18 0.58
N CYS A 405 -19.79 10.02 -0.32
CA CYS A 405 -19.95 11.47 -0.35
C CYS A 405 -19.82 12.11 1.03
N LEU A 406 -18.75 11.74 1.73
CA LEU A 406 -18.31 12.35 2.99
C LEU A 406 -16.85 12.75 2.84
N MET A 407 -16.43 13.81 3.50
CA MET A 407 -15.03 14.20 3.58
C MET A 407 -14.81 15.02 4.85
N ARG A 408 -13.64 14.85 5.47
CA ARG A 408 -13.23 15.70 6.58
C ARG A 408 -13.03 17.15 6.10
N LYS A 409 -13.57 18.11 6.84
CA LYS A 409 -13.47 19.55 6.49
C LYS A 409 -12.02 20.01 6.44
N SER A 410 -11.18 19.60 7.39
CA SER A 410 -9.75 19.93 7.37
C SER A 410 -9.02 19.37 6.16
N THR A 411 -9.39 18.16 5.70
CA THR A 411 -8.83 17.57 4.47
C THR A 411 -9.22 18.40 3.25
N TRP A 412 -10.49 18.78 3.14
CA TRP A 412 -10.96 19.67 2.07
C TRP A 412 -10.21 21.01 2.04
N GLU A 413 -10.10 21.67 3.20
CA GLU A 413 -9.41 22.95 3.34
C GLU A 413 -7.92 22.85 3.01
N ARG A 414 -7.27 21.76 3.43
CA ARG A 414 -5.88 21.47 3.10
C ARG A 414 -5.67 21.27 1.60
N LEU A 415 -6.53 20.49 0.94
CA LEU A 415 -6.45 20.28 -0.52
C LEU A 415 -6.62 21.59 -1.29
N LEU A 416 -7.49 22.49 -0.82
CA LEU A 416 -7.69 23.82 -1.40
C LEU A 416 -6.47 24.76 -1.28
N LEU A 417 -5.48 24.46 -0.45
CA LEU A 417 -4.21 25.17 -0.45
C LEU A 417 -3.41 24.89 -1.73
N PHE A 418 -3.53 23.68 -2.27
CA PHE A 418 -2.73 23.22 -3.41
C PHE A 418 -3.46 23.29 -4.75
N LYS A 419 -4.59 24.00 -4.80
CA LYS A 419 -5.27 24.35 -6.06
C LYS A 419 -4.41 25.31 -6.91
N GLY A 420 -4.72 25.43 -8.20
CA GLY A 420 -3.95 26.29 -9.13
C GLY A 420 -3.12 25.54 -10.16
N GLY A 421 -3.20 24.20 -10.20
CA GLY A 421 -2.67 23.38 -11.29
C GLY A 421 -1.18 23.03 -11.24
N THR A 422 -0.39 23.65 -10.37
CA THR A 422 1.04 23.33 -10.18
C THR A 422 1.51 23.32 -8.73
N ALA A 423 0.65 23.74 -7.79
CA ALA A 423 1.07 23.97 -6.42
C ALA A 423 1.39 22.67 -5.67
N LEU A 424 0.64 21.58 -5.89
CA LEU A 424 0.89 20.31 -5.21
C LEU A 424 2.22 19.70 -5.66
N SER A 425 2.46 19.64 -6.98
CA SER A 425 3.70 19.10 -7.54
C SER A 425 4.93 19.91 -7.14
N THR A 426 4.84 21.25 -7.22
CA THR A 426 5.94 22.15 -6.83
C THR A 426 6.26 22.02 -5.34
N SER A 427 5.23 21.99 -4.49
CA SER A 427 5.38 21.81 -3.05
C SER A 427 6.02 20.48 -2.69
N LEU A 428 5.52 19.36 -3.23
CA LEU A 428 6.11 18.05 -2.97
C LEU A 428 7.54 17.98 -3.51
N GLY A 429 7.77 18.49 -4.73
CA GLY A 429 9.10 18.56 -5.33
C GLY A 429 10.11 19.30 -4.45
N ALA A 430 9.71 20.42 -3.84
CA ALA A 430 10.55 21.16 -2.90
C ALA A 430 10.89 20.36 -1.63
N LEU A 431 9.92 19.66 -1.02
CA LEU A 431 10.19 18.80 0.13
C LEU A 431 11.15 17.64 -0.23
N LEU A 432 10.97 17.06 -1.41
CA LEU A 432 11.77 15.93 -1.88
C LEU A 432 13.24 16.28 -2.17
N GLN A 433 13.57 17.56 -2.38
CA GLN A 433 14.97 17.99 -2.52
C GLN A 433 15.79 17.80 -1.23
N HIS A 434 15.13 17.67 -0.08
CA HIS A 434 15.80 17.37 1.20
C HIS A 434 16.11 15.88 1.39
N SER A 435 15.76 15.02 0.42
CA SER A 435 16.07 13.60 0.46
C SER A 435 17.47 13.30 -0.08
N HIS A 436 18.20 12.37 0.57
CA HIS A 436 19.54 11.93 0.17
C HIS A 436 19.55 11.12 -1.14
N ILE A 437 18.38 10.73 -1.65
CA ILE A 437 18.21 10.01 -2.92
C ILE A 437 17.55 10.88 -3.99
N THR A 438 17.66 12.21 -3.87
CA THR A 438 17.18 13.13 -4.91
C THR A 438 17.86 12.84 -6.25
N PRO A 439 17.12 12.82 -7.39
CA PRO A 439 15.68 12.99 -7.50
C PRO A 439 14.87 11.78 -6.99
N VAL A 440 13.82 12.04 -6.20
CA VAL A 440 12.94 10.98 -5.66
C VAL A 440 11.84 10.58 -6.65
N LEU A 441 11.24 11.54 -7.34
CA LEU A 441 10.22 11.32 -8.38
C LEU A 441 10.66 11.94 -9.69
N SER A 442 10.23 11.37 -10.81
CA SER A 442 10.41 11.98 -12.13
C SER A 442 9.44 13.17 -12.31
N PRO A 443 9.75 14.15 -13.19
CA PRO A 443 8.84 15.26 -13.46
C PRO A 443 7.43 14.83 -13.90
N PRO A 444 7.24 13.79 -14.75
CA PRO A 444 5.90 13.30 -15.08
C PRO A 444 5.08 12.84 -13.86
N HIS A 445 5.71 12.17 -12.88
CA HIS A 445 4.99 11.74 -11.66
C HIS A 445 4.59 12.94 -10.79
N LEU A 446 5.43 13.97 -10.72
CA LEU A 446 5.08 15.20 -10.02
C LEU A 446 3.89 15.89 -10.70
N GLN A 447 3.90 16.05 -12.02
CA GLN A 447 2.79 16.66 -12.77
C GLN A 447 1.49 15.86 -12.67
N ALA A 448 1.57 14.53 -12.56
CA ALA A 448 0.40 13.68 -12.37
C ALA A 448 -0.37 14.02 -11.08
N LEU A 449 0.30 14.48 -10.01
CA LEU A 449 -0.34 14.86 -8.75
C LEU A 449 -1.32 16.02 -8.95
N ASP A 450 -0.96 17.04 -9.72
CA ASP A 450 -1.85 18.18 -9.96
C ASP A 450 -3.07 17.78 -10.79
N ARG A 451 -2.87 16.91 -11.80
CA ARG A 451 -3.98 16.34 -12.60
C ARG A 451 -4.92 15.52 -11.72
N ARG A 452 -4.37 14.66 -10.86
CA ARG A 452 -5.15 13.85 -9.91
C ARG A 452 -5.86 14.72 -8.87
N LEU A 453 -5.26 15.80 -8.39
CA LEU A 453 -5.92 16.73 -7.49
C LEU A 453 -7.18 17.35 -8.13
N GLN A 454 -7.16 17.66 -9.42
CA GLN A 454 -8.35 18.13 -10.14
C GLN A 454 -9.46 17.07 -10.20
N ILE A 455 -9.09 15.79 -10.37
CA ILE A 455 -10.01 14.66 -10.32
C ILE A 455 -10.66 14.53 -8.92
N VAL A 456 -9.89 14.73 -7.85
CA VAL A 456 -10.43 14.75 -6.47
C VAL A 456 -11.44 15.90 -6.30
N PHE A 457 -11.12 17.11 -6.80
CA PHE A 457 -12.06 18.23 -6.77
C PHE A 457 -13.35 17.93 -7.56
N ALA A 458 -13.23 17.32 -8.74
CA ALA A 458 -14.38 16.93 -9.56
C ALA A 458 -15.28 15.90 -8.84
N ALA A 459 -14.70 14.85 -8.25
CA ALA A 459 -15.45 13.86 -7.48
C ALA A 459 -16.18 14.51 -6.28
N THR A 460 -15.55 15.48 -5.64
CA THR A 460 -16.13 16.19 -4.49
C THR A 460 -17.26 17.13 -4.89
N GLU A 461 -17.10 17.86 -6.00
CA GLU A 461 -18.15 18.73 -6.53
C GLU A 461 -19.40 17.94 -6.93
N ILE A 462 -19.26 16.74 -7.52
CA ILE A 462 -20.40 15.84 -7.76
C ILE A 462 -21.13 15.52 -6.44
N CYS A 463 -20.38 15.22 -5.38
CA CYS A 463 -20.98 14.98 -4.07
C CYS A 463 -21.70 16.21 -3.51
N PHE A 464 -21.14 17.42 -3.68
CA PHE A 464 -21.80 18.67 -3.28
C PHE A 464 -23.09 18.91 -4.04
N GLU A 465 -23.12 18.63 -5.34
CA GLU A 465 -24.33 18.75 -6.17
C GLU A 465 -25.41 17.76 -5.74
N GLN A 466 -25.02 16.56 -5.31
CA GLN A 466 -25.96 15.52 -4.90
C GLN A 466 -26.49 15.69 -3.46
N TYR A 467 -25.66 16.19 -2.53
CA TYR A 467 -25.99 16.17 -1.09
C TYR A 467 -25.82 17.50 -0.36
N SER A 468 -25.45 18.58 -1.05
CA SER A 468 -25.00 19.86 -0.47
C SER A 468 -23.63 19.80 0.20
N LYS A 469 -22.94 20.94 0.27
CA LYS A 469 -21.60 21.05 0.84
C LYS A 469 -21.58 20.71 2.34
N GLU A 470 -22.63 21.11 3.06
CA GLU A 470 -22.76 20.97 4.51
C GLU A 470 -22.95 19.51 4.94
N ARG A 471 -23.58 18.68 4.10
CA ARG A 471 -23.73 17.25 4.40
C ARG A 471 -22.52 16.41 4.00
N VAL A 472 -21.74 16.87 3.02
CA VAL A 472 -20.54 16.18 2.57
C VAL A 472 -19.36 16.49 3.51
N LEU A 473 -19.19 17.74 3.93
CA LEU A 473 -18.08 18.15 4.78
C LEU A 473 -18.40 17.91 6.27
N MET A 474 -17.68 16.96 6.86
CA MET A 474 -17.79 16.57 8.27
C MET A 474 -16.71 17.25 9.10
N ASN A 475 -17.05 17.75 10.28
CA ASN A 475 -16.06 18.31 11.21
C ASN A 475 -15.21 17.20 11.85
N ASP A 476 -13.94 17.49 12.07
CA ASP A 476 -12.92 16.58 12.61
C ASP A 476 -13.28 15.99 13.98
N SER A 477 -14.17 16.66 14.73
CA SER A 477 -14.60 16.36 16.09
C SER A 477 -16.01 15.79 16.22
N SER A 478 -16.60 15.25 15.13
CA SER A 478 -17.92 14.63 15.18
C SER A 478 -17.88 13.11 15.41
N SER A 479 -17.10 12.64 16.40
CA SER A 479 -17.39 11.49 17.28
C SER A 479 -16.30 11.32 18.33
#